data_AF-A0A9P6ZWW8-F1
#
_entry.id   AF-A0A9P6ZWW8-F1
#
_cell.length_a   1.000
_cell.length_b   1.000
_cell.length_c   1.000
_cell.angle_alpha   90.00
_cell.angle_beta   90.00
_cell.angle_gamma   90.00
#
_symmetry.space_group_name_H-M   'P 1'
#
loop_
_entity.id
_entity.type
_entity.pdbx_description
1 polymer ?
#
loop_
_entity_poly.entity_id
_entity_poly.type
_entity_poly.pdbx_seq_one_letter_code
_entity_poly.pdbx_strand_id
1 'polypeptide(L)'
;MPPQIGRFISEAVYDDLLKSNLLHPVTDERMACHFINIPTQEQLHETSWKNPGECQTILRIATMLQAKNKQFRIITPYDAQRSLIEEGLKLGKLDWENKCFNVDSFQGNEEDYIVISLVRSAALGFLADLRRTNVMLTRCKKGMIICTSQRFMKRAGRKSLVGSLLKYYEHKWIEKDELEKIAL
;
A
#
# COMPACT_ATOMS: atom_id res chain seq x y z
N MET A 1 -12.93 -6.96 -2.43
CA MET A 1 -11.67 -7.16 -1.69
C MET A 1 -11.59 -8.57 -1.12
N PRO A 2 -10.38 -9.11 -0.87
CA PRO A 2 -10.18 -10.39 -0.22
C PRO A 2 -10.84 -10.46 1.18
N PRO A 3 -11.50 -11.58 1.56
CA PRO A 3 -12.22 -11.71 2.83
C PRO A 3 -11.37 -11.48 4.07
N GLN A 4 -10.06 -11.74 3.97
CA GLN A 4 -9.09 -11.59 5.05
C GLN A 4 -8.90 -10.10 5.40
N ILE A 5 -8.81 -9.25 4.37
CA ILE A 5 -8.78 -7.79 4.52
C ILE A 5 -10.16 -7.30 4.94
N GLY A 6 -11.23 -7.80 4.31
CA GLY A 6 -12.60 -7.40 4.62
C GLY A 6 -13.00 -7.66 6.07
N ARG A 7 -12.62 -8.82 6.62
CA ARG A 7 -12.84 -9.17 8.03
C ARG A 7 -12.11 -8.19 8.96
N PHE A 8 -10.83 -7.95 8.72
CA PHE A 8 -10.05 -6.99 9.49
C PHE A 8 -10.69 -5.59 9.48
N ILE A 9 -11.10 -5.10 8.30
CA ILE A 9 -11.73 -3.77 8.18
C ILE A 9 -13.08 -3.73 8.90
N SER A 10 -13.88 -4.80 8.79
CA SER A 10 -15.15 -4.92 9.49
C SER A 10 -14.98 -4.79 11.01
N GLU A 11 -14.06 -5.55 11.58
CA GLU A 11 -13.74 -5.56 13.01
C GLU A 11 -13.16 -4.19 13.46
N ALA A 12 -12.19 -3.67 12.72
CA ALA A 12 -11.41 -2.50 13.15
C ALA A 12 -12.12 -1.16 12.95
N VAL A 13 -13.13 -1.09 12.07
CA VAL A 13 -13.74 0.19 11.64
C VAL A 13 -15.27 0.19 11.70
N TYR A 14 -15.92 -0.96 11.60
CA TYR A 14 -17.37 -1.05 11.37
C TYR A 14 -18.10 -1.96 12.37
N ASP A 15 -17.52 -2.25 13.53
CA ASP A 15 -18.14 -3.05 14.60
C ASP A 15 -18.70 -4.40 14.08
N ASP A 16 -17.94 -5.08 13.20
CA ASP A 16 -18.29 -6.35 12.56
C ASP A 16 -19.55 -6.34 11.66
N LEU A 17 -20.04 -5.17 11.26
CA LEU A 17 -21.25 -5.04 10.44
C LEU A 17 -21.06 -5.38 8.95
N LEU A 18 -19.83 -5.46 8.45
CA LEU A 18 -19.55 -5.78 7.04
C LEU A 18 -19.43 -7.29 6.80
N LYS A 19 -20.07 -7.77 5.73
CA LYS A 19 -19.99 -9.17 5.29
C LYS A 19 -19.06 -9.30 4.09
N SER A 20 -18.11 -10.21 4.17
CA SER A 20 -17.22 -10.56 3.05
C SER A 20 -17.82 -11.68 2.20
N ASN A 21 -17.55 -11.67 0.89
CA ASN A 21 -17.92 -12.77 0.01
C ASN A 21 -17.03 -13.99 0.27
N LEU A 22 -17.61 -15.08 0.80
CA LEU A 22 -16.87 -16.31 1.11
C LEU A 22 -16.37 -17.06 -0.12
N LEU A 23 -16.93 -16.79 -1.31
CA LEU A 23 -16.53 -17.40 -2.59
C LEU A 23 -15.42 -16.61 -3.30
N HIS A 24 -14.72 -15.73 -2.60
CA HIS A 24 -13.65 -14.94 -3.19
C HIS A 24 -12.47 -15.83 -3.63
N PRO A 25 -11.89 -15.62 -4.82
CA PRO A 25 -10.85 -16.50 -5.35
C PRO A 25 -9.52 -16.46 -4.57
N VAL A 26 -9.26 -15.36 -3.86
CA VAL A 26 -8.08 -15.24 -2.98
C VAL A 26 -8.45 -15.74 -1.59
N THR A 27 -8.07 -16.97 -1.29
CA THR A 27 -8.39 -17.66 -0.03
C THR A 27 -7.20 -17.77 0.92
N ASP A 28 -5.95 -17.78 0.42
CA ASP A 28 -4.74 -17.77 1.26
C ASP A 28 -4.47 -16.36 1.80
N GLU A 29 -4.36 -16.24 3.13
CA GLU A 29 -4.01 -15.00 3.82
C GLU A 29 -2.69 -14.41 3.32
N ARG A 30 -1.72 -15.26 2.98
CA ARG A 30 -0.39 -14.84 2.52
C ARG A 30 -0.41 -14.20 1.13
N MET A 31 -1.52 -14.24 0.41
CA MET A 31 -1.64 -13.65 -0.92
C MET A 31 -2.30 -12.26 -0.91
N ALA A 32 -3.10 -11.97 0.11
CA ALA A 32 -3.96 -10.78 0.10
C ALA A 32 -3.21 -9.49 0.45
N CYS A 33 -2.25 -9.52 1.37
CA CYS A 33 -1.54 -8.32 1.83
C CYS A 33 -0.06 -8.61 2.13
N HIS A 34 0.83 -7.81 1.56
CA HIS A 34 2.28 -7.88 1.77
C HIS A 34 2.82 -6.57 2.31
N PHE A 35 3.65 -6.62 3.35
CA PHE A 35 4.39 -5.45 3.86
C PHE A 35 5.84 -5.51 3.41
N ILE A 36 6.30 -4.48 2.70
CA ILE A 36 7.67 -4.38 2.21
C ILE A 36 8.46 -3.46 3.13
N ASN A 37 9.53 -3.98 3.72
CA ASN A 37 10.42 -3.21 4.58
C ASN A 37 11.43 -2.41 3.74
N ILE A 38 11.35 -1.09 3.86
CA ILE A 38 12.16 -0.12 3.12
C ILE A 38 12.71 0.86 4.15
N PRO A 39 13.91 0.63 4.73
CA PRO A 39 14.44 1.40 5.85
C PRO A 39 15.03 2.75 5.40
N THR A 40 14.27 3.54 4.64
CA THR A 40 14.62 4.88 4.17
C THR A 40 13.78 5.95 4.86
N GLN A 41 14.19 7.21 4.72
CA GLN A 41 13.58 8.34 5.39
C GLN A 41 12.79 9.22 4.43
N GLU A 42 11.76 9.86 4.97
CA GLU A 42 10.99 10.90 4.29
C GLU A 42 11.85 12.15 4.04
N GLN A 43 11.56 12.85 2.95
CA GLN A 43 12.16 14.12 2.58
C GLN A 43 11.03 15.14 2.37
N LEU A 44 11.19 16.32 2.97
CA LEU A 44 10.31 17.44 2.68
C LEU A 44 10.64 17.98 1.29
N HIS A 45 9.62 18.16 0.47
CA HIS A 45 9.73 18.78 -0.83
C HIS A 45 8.62 19.84 -0.93
N GLU A 46 9.04 21.11 -0.84
CA GLU A 46 8.14 22.25 -0.70
C GLU A 46 7.21 22.07 0.52
N THR A 47 5.92 21.82 0.28
CA THR A 47 4.88 21.66 1.30
C THR A 47 4.42 20.21 1.47
N SER A 48 5.03 19.26 0.74
CA SER A 48 4.64 17.84 0.71
C SER A 48 5.83 16.93 1.03
N TRP A 49 5.56 15.64 1.26
CA TRP A 49 6.58 14.65 1.59
C TRP A 49 6.80 13.66 0.44
N LYS A 50 8.03 13.19 0.30
CA LYS A 50 8.40 12.09 -0.59
C LYS A 50 9.40 11.16 0.09
N ASN A 51 9.49 9.93 -0.38
CA ASN A 51 10.47 8.95 0.08
C ASN A 51 11.06 8.27 -1.16
N PRO A 52 12.25 8.70 -1.62
CA PRO A 52 12.89 8.16 -2.81
C PRO A 52 13.18 6.66 -2.74
N GLY A 53 13.47 6.12 -1.54
CA GLY A 53 13.68 4.69 -1.35
C GLY A 53 12.41 3.86 -1.55
N GLU A 54 11.27 4.39 -1.08
CA GLU A 54 9.97 3.78 -1.38
C GLU A 54 9.67 3.86 -2.87
N CYS A 55 9.92 5.00 -3.52
CA CYS A 55 9.72 5.14 -4.96
C CYS A 55 10.52 4.09 -5.75
N GLN A 56 11.83 3.96 -5.48
CA GLN A 56 12.67 2.98 -6.17
C GLN A 56 12.13 1.54 -6.03
N THR A 57 11.65 1.19 -4.84
CA THR A 57 11.09 -0.15 -4.59
C THR A 57 9.75 -0.34 -5.29
N ILE A 58 8.90 0.68 -5.31
CA ILE A 58 7.63 0.68 -6.04
C ILE A 58 7.85 0.51 -7.54
N LEU A 59 8.87 1.13 -8.13
CA LEU A 59 9.21 0.92 -9.54
C LEU A 59 9.59 -0.54 -9.81
N ARG A 60 10.36 -1.18 -8.92
CA ARG A 60 10.67 -2.63 -9.04
C ARG A 60 9.41 -3.50 -8.96
N ILE A 61 8.49 -3.17 -8.04
CA ILE A 61 7.20 -3.87 -7.91
C ILE A 61 6.35 -3.67 -9.18
N ALA A 62 6.28 -2.44 -9.70
CA ALA A 62 5.54 -2.13 -10.92
C ALA A 62 6.08 -2.91 -12.12
N THR A 63 7.40 -2.96 -12.31
CA THR A 63 8.05 -3.79 -13.33
C THR A 63 7.66 -5.26 -13.20
N MET A 64 7.70 -5.82 -11.98
CA MET A 64 7.34 -7.20 -11.73
C MET A 64 5.86 -7.49 -12.04
N LEU A 65 4.95 -6.61 -11.61
CA LEU A 65 3.51 -6.76 -11.85
C LEU A 65 3.18 -6.65 -13.34
N GLN A 66 3.79 -5.69 -14.04
CA GLN A 66 3.64 -5.53 -15.49
C GLN A 66 4.19 -6.74 -16.25
N ALA A 67 5.37 -7.26 -15.89
CA ALA A 67 5.93 -8.47 -16.49
C ALA A 67 5.05 -9.71 -16.29
N LYS A 68 4.29 -9.77 -15.18
CA LYS A 68 3.30 -10.81 -14.89
C LYS A 68 1.90 -10.49 -15.45
N ASN A 69 1.76 -9.43 -16.23
CA ASN A 69 0.49 -8.93 -16.80
C ASN A 69 -0.63 -8.76 -15.75
N LYS A 70 -0.27 -8.29 -14.55
CA LYS A 70 -1.21 -8.04 -13.46
C LYS A 70 -1.77 -6.62 -13.58
N GLN A 71 -3.07 -6.44 -13.35
CA GLN A 71 -3.68 -5.11 -13.31
C GLN A 71 -3.45 -4.46 -11.96
N PHE A 72 -2.80 -3.30 -11.95
CA PHE A 72 -2.43 -2.63 -10.71
C PHE A 72 -2.51 -1.11 -10.80
N ARG A 73 -2.76 -0.47 -9.66
CA ARG A 73 -2.63 0.96 -9.41
C ARG A 73 -1.76 1.20 -8.18
N ILE A 74 -1.15 2.37 -8.12
CA ILE A 74 -0.31 2.85 -7.03
C ILE A 74 -1.06 3.99 -6.33
N ILE A 75 -1.09 3.95 -5.00
CA ILE A 75 -1.70 4.97 -4.16
C ILE A 75 -0.67 5.50 -3.18
N THR A 76 -0.60 6.82 -3.04
CA THR A 76 0.25 7.47 -2.05
C THR A 76 -0.41 8.71 -1.45
N PRO A 77 -0.26 8.99 -0.14
CA PRO A 77 -0.93 10.13 0.47
C PRO A 77 -0.41 11.52 0.07
N TYR A 78 0.77 11.60 -0.55
CA TYR A 78 1.50 12.85 -0.73
C TYR A 78 1.77 13.12 -2.21
N ASP A 79 1.41 14.31 -2.69
CA ASP A 79 1.55 14.65 -4.12
C ASP A 79 3.01 14.69 -4.58
N ALA A 80 3.94 15.12 -3.72
CA ALA A 80 5.37 15.03 -4.05
C ALA A 80 5.84 13.59 -4.28
N GLN A 81 5.29 12.61 -3.55
CA GLN A 81 5.56 11.20 -3.81
C GLN A 81 4.85 10.71 -5.08
N ARG A 82 3.61 11.13 -5.30
CA ARG A 82 2.84 10.75 -6.50
C ARG A 82 3.59 11.15 -7.77
N SER A 83 4.02 12.42 -7.84
CA SER A 83 4.80 12.95 -8.95
C SER A 83 6.13 12.23 -9.11
N LEU A 84 6.85 11.96 -8.01
CA LEU A 84 8.12 11.24 -8.05
C LEU A 84 7.96 9.81 -8.61
N ILE A 85 6.89 9.10 -8.24
CA ILE A 85 6.60 7.76 -8.75
C ILE A 85 6.24 7.83 -10.24
N GLU A 86 5.37 8.76 -10.63
CA GLU A 86 4.94 8.93 -12.03
C GLU A 86 6.12 9.24 -12.96
N GLU A 87 7.02 10.14 -12.55
CA GLU A 87 8.26 10.43 -13.26
C GLU A 87 9.16 9.18 -13.35
N GLY A 88 9.30 8.44 -12.25
CA GLY A 88 10.06 7.19 -12.23
C GLY A 88 9.51 6.13 -13.20
N LEU A 89 8.18 5.99 -13.29
CA LEU A 89 7.53 5.09 -14.24
C LEU A 89 7.83 5.50 -15.69
N LYS A 90 7.70 6.81 -16.00
CA LYS A 90 8.00 7.37 -17.33
C LYS A 90 9.45 7.10 -17.74
N LEU A 91 10.41 7.44 -16.87
CA LEU A 91 11.84 7.23 -17.13
C LEU A 91 12.19 5.75 -17.27
N GLY A 92 11.53 4.89 -16.50
CA GLY A 92 11.66 3.44 -16.57
C GLY A 92 10.98 2.79 -17.79
N LYS A 93 10.31 3.58 -18.65
CA LYS A 93 9.49 3.09 -19.78
C LYS A 93 8.43 2.07 -19.37
N LEU A 94 7.88 2.23 -18.17
CA LEU A 94 6.76 1.45 -17.67
C LEU A 94 5.44 2.13 -18.04
N ASP A 95 4.34 1.37 -17.92
CA ASP A 95 3.02 1.97 -18.02
C ASP A 95 2.87 2.99 -16.87
N TRP A 96 2.63 4.25 -17.22
CA TRP A 96 2.57 5.35 -16.26
C TRP A 96 1.23 6.07 -16.26
N GLU A 97 0.55 6.10 -17.41
CA GLU A 97 -0.75 6.76 -17.55
C GLU A 97 -1.80 6.12 -16.65
N ASN A 98 -2.48 6.97 -15.87
CA ASN A 98 -3.47 6.55 -14.89
C ASN A 98 -2.93 5.55 -13.84
N LYS A 99 -1.62 5.41 -13.61
CA LYS A 99 -1.10 4.37 -12.70
C LYS A 99 -0.93 4.80 -11.26
N CYS A 100 -0.70 6.09 -10.98
CA CYS A 100 -0.37 6.58 -9.65
C CYS A 100 -1.33 7.70 -9.22
N PHE A 101 -1.96 7.54 -8.05
CA PHE A 101 -2.97 8.45 -7.52
C PHE A 101 -2.68 8.83 -6.07
N ASN A 102 -3.26 9.96 -5.66
CA ASN A 102 -3.44 10.23 -4.24
C ASN A 102 -4.74 9.58 -3.73
N VAL A 103 -4.86 9.40 -2.41
CA VAL A 103 -6.00 8.66 -1.83
C VAL A 103 -7.35 9.31 -2.16
N ASP A 104 -7.41 10.65 -2.09
CA ASP A 104 -8.65 11.41 -2.29
C ASP A 104 -9.12 11.30 -3.75
N SER A 105 -8.22 11.39 -4.74
CA SER A 105 -8.58 11.24 -6.16
C SER A 105 -8.88 9.79 -6.56
N PHE A 106 -8.44 8.81 -5.77
CA PHE A 106 -8.76 7.39 -6.00
C PHE A 106 -10.03 6.92 -5.28
N GLN A 107 -10.74 7.79 -4.57
CA GLN A 107 -11.96 7.41 -3.86
C GLN A 107 -13.03 6.88 -4.84
N GLY A 108 -13.66 5.76 -4.49
CA GLY A 108 -14.67 5.09 -5.33
C GLY A 108 -14.10 4.22 -6.44
N ASN A 109 -12.81 4.35 -6.75
CA ASN A 109 -12.10 3.47 -7.67
C ASN A 109 -11.55 2.23 -6.94
N GLU A 110 -11.31 1.17 -7.69
CA GLU A 110 -10.73 -0.09 -7.21
C GLU A 110 -9.89 -0.73 -8.31
N GLU A 111 -8.91 -1.55 -7.93
CA GLU A 111 -8.09 -2.33 -8.86
C GLU A 111 -7.80 -3.72 -8.30
N ASP A 112 -7.49 -4.68 -9.19
CA ASP A 112 -7.01 -6.01 -8.82
C ASP A 112 -5.88 -5.95 -7.78
N TYR A 113 -4.80 -5.24 -8.09
CA TYR A 113 -3.68 -5.04 -7.17
C TYR A 113 -3.46 -3.56 -6.82
N ILE A 114 -3.28 -3.28 -5.54
CA ILE A 114 -2.98 -1.94 -5.05
C ILE A 114 -1.60 -1.92 -4.42
N VAL A 115 -0.72 -1.05 -4.92
CA VAL A 115 0.58 -0.77 -4.31
C VAL A 115 0.49 0.54 -3.53
N ILE A 116 0.85 0.54 -2.26
CA ILE A 116 0.74 1.70 -1.38
C ILE A 116 2.13 2.18 -0.98
N SER A 117 2.41 3.48 -1.14
CA SER A 117 3.55 4.16 -0.50
C SER A 117 3.05 4.88 0.75
N LEU A 118 3.54 4.55 1.94
CA LEU A 118 3.17 5.30 3.15
C LEU A 118 3.96 6.60 3.29
N VAL A 119 5.14 6.68 2.67
CA VAL A 119 6.07 7.83 2.65
C VAL A 119 6.70 8.13 4.00
N ARG A 120 5.88 8.27 5.04
CA ARG A 120 6.29 8.70 6.36
C ARG A 120 7.14 7.64 7.06
N SER A 121 8.16 8.13 7.73
CA SER A 121 9.16 7.38 8.49
C SER A 121 9.33 7.90 9.92
N ALA A 122 8.86 9.12 10.22
CA ALA A 122 9.05 9.78 11.51
C ALA A 122 7.76 10.13 12.25
N ALA A 123 6.75 10.68 11.56
CA ALA A 123 5.48 11.08 12.18
C ALA A 123 4.27 10.46 11.46
N LEU A 124 3.14 10.36 12.16
CA LEU A 124 1.96 9.65 11.68
C LEU A 124 1.38 10.27 10.38
N GLY A 125 1.35 11.61 10.31
CA GLY A 125 0.90 12.32 9.12
C GLY A 125 -0.50 11.89 8.67
N PHE A 126 -0.62 11.55 7.39
CA PHE A 126 -1.88 11.11 6.78
C PHE A 126 -2.57 9.95 7.51
N LEU A 127 -1.81 9.04 8.12
CA LEU A 127 -2.33 7.88 8.82
C LEU A 127 -3.08 8.22 10.12
N ALA A 128 -3.12 9.50 10.52
CA ALA A 128 -3.93 9.98 11.63
C ALA A 128 -5.42 10.04 11.27
N ASP A 129 -5.75 10.18 9.98
CA ASP A 129 -7.13 10.18 9.52
C ASP A 129 -7.60 8.75 9.25
N LEU A 130 -8.44 8.22 10.16
CA LEU A 130 -8.98 6.87 10.07
C LEU A 130 -9.82 6.68 8.80
N ARG A 131 -10.61 7.68 8.38
CA ARG A 131 -11.50 7.57 7.23
C ARG A 131 -10.70 7.44 5.95
N ARG A 132 -9.69 8.31 5.77
CA ARG A 132 -8.82 8.26 4.59
C ARG A 132 -7.97 7.00 4.55
N THR A 133 -7.47 6.55 5.71
CA THR A 133 -6.70 5.30 5.81
C THR A 133 -7.58 4.09 5.47
N ASN A 134 -8.83 4.05 5.94
CA ASN A 134 -9.79 3.01 5.58
C ASN A 134 -10.09 3.02 4.07
N VAL A 135 -10.29 4.19 3.45
CA VAL A 135 -10.42 4.29 1.99
C VAL A 135 -9.21 3.66 1.32
N MET A 136 -7.99 4.05 1.68
CA MET A 136 -6.75 3.52 1.11
C MET A 136 -6.64 1.99 1.20
N LEU A 137 -6.98 1.38 2.34
CA LEU A 137 -6.86 -0.07 2.56
C LEU A 137 -7.96 -0.91 1.90
N THR A 138 -9.05 -0.29 1.46
CA THR A 138 -10.22 -0.98 0.89
C THR A 138 -10.29 -0.93 -0.64
N ARG A 139 -9.20 -0.53 -1.30
CA ARG A 139 -9.17 -0.33 -2.77
C ARG A 139 -8.85 -1.58 -3.59
N CYS A 140 -8.34 -2.65 -2.97
CA CYS A 140 -7.89 -3.83 -3.70
C CYS A 140 -8.99 -4.87 -3.91
N LYS A 141 -9.03 -5.49 -5.09
CA LYS A 141 -9.91 -6.63 -5.38
C LYS A 141 -9.22 -7.96 -5.11
N LYS A 142 -7.93 -8.10 -5.44
CA LYS A 142 -7.17 -9.35 -5.29
C LYS A 142 -6.06 -9.26 -4.25
N GLY A 143 -5.25 -8.20 -4.28
CA GLY A 143 -4.13 -8.10 -3.33
C GLY A 143 -3.58 -6.69 -3.15
N MET A 144 -2.84 -6.50 -2.07
CA MET A 144 -2.27 -5.21 -1.69
C MET A 144 -0.80 -5.37 -1.27
N ILE A 145 0.05 -4.44 -1.71
CA ILE A 145 1.45 -4.36 -1.28
C ILE A 145 1.68 -3.00 -0.62
N ILE A 146 2.08 -3.00 0.65
CA ILE A 146 2.31 -1.79 1.44
C ILE A 146 3.81 -1.57 1.61
N CYS A 147 4.31 -0.48 1.04
CA CYS A 147 5.70 -0.04 1.12
C CYS A 147 5.84 0.95 2.31
N THR A 148 6.66 0.59 3.28
CA THR A 148 6.98 1.42 4.46
C THR A 148 8.24 0.89 5.15
N SER A 149 8.53 1.29 6.39
CA SER A 149 9.62 0.73 7.19
C SER A 149 9.13 0.07 8.47
N GLN A 150 9.80 -1.02 8.86
CA GLN A 150 9.61 -1.64 10.18
C GLN A 150 9.80 -0.62 11.30
N ARG A 151 10.78 0.28 11.18
CA ARG A 151 11.09 1.31 12.17
C ARG A 151 9.89 2.24 12.40
N PHE A 152 9.24 2.69 11.33
CA PHE A 152 8.07 3.55 11.41
C PHE A 152 6.89 2.82 12.06
N MET A 153 6.62 1.58 11.63
CA MET A 153 5.51 0.77 12.15
C MET A 153 5.71 0.32 13.60
N LYS A 154 6.96 0.22 14.08
CA LYS A 154 7.27 -0.03 15.49
C LYS A 154 7.13 1.22 16.37
N ARG A 155 7.04 2.41 15.78
CA ARG A 155 7.00 3.72 16.47
C ARG A 155 5.72 4.46 16.12
N ALA A 156 5.82 5.55 15.34
CA ALA A 156 4.71 6.45 15.06
C ALA A 156 3.53 5.76 14.36
N GLY A 157 3.79 4.81 13.46
CA GLY A 157 2.74 4.09 12.72
C GLY A 157 2.03 2.98 13.53
N ARG A 158 2.53 2.63 14.73
CA ARG A 158 2.08 1.44 15.48
C ARG A 158 0.58 1.43 15.80
N LYS A 159 0.04 2.60 16.19
CA LYS A 159 -1.37 2.74 16.59
C LYS A 159 -2.31 3.10 15.44
N SER A 160 -1.81 3.21 14.22
CA SER A 160 -2.64 3.48 13.04
C SER A 160 -3.46 2.25 12.65
N LEU A 161 -4.46 2.45 11.77
CA LEU A 161 -5.18 1.34 11.16
C LEU A 161 -4.24 0.41 10.38
N VAL A 162 -3.23 0.96 9.69
CA VAL A 162 -2.19 0.17 9.02
C VAL A 162 -1.33 -0.63 10.01
N GLY A 163 -1.05 -0.07 11.20
CA GLY A 163 -0.33 -0.77 12.27
C GLY A 163 -1.13 -1.93 12.85
N SER A 164 -2.44 -1.74 12.97
CA SER A 164 -3.37 -2.80 13.37
C SER A 164 -3.46 -3.89 12.29
N LEU A 165 -3.48 -3.52 11.01
CA LEU A 165 -3.42 -4.46 9.88
C LEU A 165 -2.11 -5.27 9.91
N LEU A 166 -0.97 -4.62 10.11
CA LEU A 166 0.32 -5.30 10.21
C LEU A 166 0.34 -6.34 11.35
N LYS A 167 -0.28 -6.00 12.50
CA LYS A 167 -0.43 -6.93 13.62
C LYS A 167 -1.34 -8.11 13.26
N TYR A 168 -2.45 -7.86 12.56
CA TYR A 168 -3.36 -8.89 12.07
C TYR A 168 -2.66 -9.89 11.14
N TYR A 169 -1.72 -9.41 10.32
CA TYR A 169 -0.85 -10.25 9.48
C TYR A 169 0.45 -10.74 10.17
N GLU A 170 0.43 -10.84 11.51
CA GLU A 170 1.51 -11.41 12.34
C GLU A 170 2.89 -10.76 12.14
N HIS A 171 2.94 -9.48 11.76
CA HIS A 171 4.20 -8.78 11.48
C HIS A 171 5.08 -9.46 10.43
N LYS A 172 4.49 -10.13 9.43
CA LYS A 172 5.23 -10.70 8.30
C LYS A 172 5.71 -9.58 7.36
N TRP A 173 7.02 -9.54 7.13
CA TRP A 173 7.68 -8.58 6.25
C TRP A 173 8.39 -9.30 5.10
N ILE A 174 8.43 -8.63 3.96
CA ILE A 174 9.29 -8.96 2.83
C ILE A 174 10.35 -7.86 2.75
N GLU A 175 11.62 -8.24 2.71
CA GLU A 175 12.68 -7.27 2.49
C GLU A 175 12.65 -6.79 1.04
N LYS A 176 13.00 -5.51 0.79
CA LYS A 176 12.95 -4.91 -0.55
C LYS A 176 13.79 -5.65 -1.61
N ASP A 177 14.72 -6.50 -1.19
CA ASP A 177 15.58 -7.30 -2.06
C ASP A 177 15.07 -8.72 -2.30
N GLU A 178 13.91 -9.05 -1.73
CA GLU A 178 13.26 -10.37 -1.82
C GLU A 178 11.85 -10.27 -2.43
N LEU A 179 11.63 -9.30 -3.33
CA LEU A 179 10.31 -9.02 -3.93
C LEU A 179 9.76 -10.22 -4.71
N GLU A 180 10.60 -11.12 -5.19
CA GLU A 180 10.22 -12.37 -5.84
C GLU A 180 9.43 -13.32 -4.93
N LYS A 181 9.51 -13.15 -3.60
CA LYS A 181 8.70 -13.89 -2.62
C LYS A 181 7.24 -13.45 -2.58
N ILE A 182 6.89 -12.34 -3.24
CA ILE A 182 5.52 -11.84 -3.32
C ILE A 182 4.68 -12.81 -4.17
N ALA A 183 3.85 -13.62 -3.51
CA ALA A 183 2.90 -14.51 -4.15
C ALA A 183 1.62 -13.73 -4.52
N LEU A 184 1.40 -13.53 -5.84
CA LEU A 184 0.23 -12.83 -6.42
C LEU A 184 -0.30 -13.52 -7.68
#